data_AF-A0A8T2PN71-F1
#
_entry.id   AF-A0A8T2PN71-F1
#
_cell.length_a   1.000
_cell.length_b   1.000
_cell.length_c   1.000
_cell.angle_alpha   90.00
_cell.angle_beta   90.00
_cell.angle_gamma   90.00
#
_symmetry.space_group_name_H-M   'P 1'
#
loop_
_entity.id
_entity.type
_entity.pdbx_description
1 polymer ?
#
loop_
_entity_poly.entity_id
_entity_poly.type
_entity_poly.pdbx_seq_one_letter_code
_entity_poly.pdbx_strand_id
1 'polypeptide(L)'
;MSGVAFSPICLRGIRPAVGSKGASLHWTGERALSVLLLGMLPAAYLYPGPVLDYTMAAALTLHGHWGLGQVATDYVHGNLNSKVAKASLFTLSAVTFAGLSYFNYQDVGLCKAVAMLWSI
;
A
#
# COMPACT_ATOMS: atom_id res chain seq x y z
N MET A 1 -10.32 -59.29 -18.15
CA MET A 1 -9.04 -58.56 -17.96
C MET A 1 -9.03 -57.50 -19.04
N SER A 2 -9.14 -56.19 -18.81
CA SER A 2 -8.87 -55.38 -17.62
C SER A 2 -9.74 -54.12 -17.67
N GLY A 3 -10.38 -53.79 -16.54
CA GLY A 3 -11.09 -52.52 -16.37
C GLY A 3 -10.10 -51.41 -16.05
N VAL A 4 -10.16 -50.30 -16.79
CA VAL A 4 -9.44 -49.08 -16.46
C VAL A 4 -10.27 -48.32 -15.42
N ALA A 5 -9.91 -48.47 -14.15
CA ALA A 5 -10.44 -47.65 -13.07
C ALA A 5 -9.82 -46.25 -13.18
N PHE A 6 -10.61 -45.26 -13.60
CA PHE A 6 -10.27 -43.85 -13.39
C PHE A 6 -10.25 -43.59 -11.88
N SER A 7 -9.06 -43.42 -11.34
CA SER A 7 -8.86 -43.02 -9.94
C SER A 7 -9.46 -41.62 -9.75
N PRO A 8 -10.36 -41.39 -8.78
CA PRO A 8 -10.77 -40.04 -8.45
C PRO A 8 -9.59 -39.39 -7.74
N ILE A 9 -8.87 -38.51 -8.46
CA ILE A 9 -7.97 -37.57 -7.82
C ILE A 9 -8.82 -36.80 -6.80
N CYS A 10 -8.45 -36.99 -5.54
CA CYS A 10 -8.96 -36.30 -4.37
C CYS A 10 -8.97 -34.79 -4.63
N LEU A 11 -10.14 -34.26 -5.02
CA LEU A 11 -10.48 -32.84 -5.06
C LEU A 11 -10.40 -32.29 -3.62
N ARG A 12 -9.19 -32.05 -3.13
CA ARG A 12 -8.97 -31.37 -1.86
C ARG A 12 -9.19 -29.87 -2.05
N GLY A 13 -10.47 -29.50 -2.09
CA GLY A 13 -10.99 -28.30 -1.45
C GLY A 13 -10.36 -26.95 -1.79
N ILE A 14 -10.30 -26.58 -3.06
CA ILE A 14 -10.33 -25.15 -3.41
C ILE A 14 -11.78 -24.83 -3.76
N ARG A 15 -12.53 -24.31 -2.80
CA ARG A 15 -13.78 -23.61 -3.13
C ARG A 15 -13.35 -22.34 -3.87
N PRO A 16 -13.73 -22.13 -5.14
CA PRO A 16 -13.60 -20.79 -5.70
C PRO A 16 -14.44 -19.86 -4.81
N ALA A 17 -13.85 -18.75 -4.36
CA ALA A 17 -14.56 -17.72 -3.62
C ALA A 17 -15.53 -17.00 -4.57
N VAL A 18 -16.60 -17.69 -4.97
CA VAL A 18 -17.67 -17.16 -5.81
C VAL A 18 -18.33 -16.02 -5.03
N GLY A 19 -18.01 -14.78 -5.39
CA GLY A 19 -18.63 -13.57 -4.85
C GLY A 19 -17.75 -12.61 -4.03
N SER A 20 -16.45 -12.87 -3.82
CA SER A 20 -15.60 -11.93 -3.08
C SER A 20 -15.21 -10.71 -3.93
N LYS A 21 -15.62 -9.51 -3.51
CA LYS A 21 -15.26 -8.24 -4.14
C LYS A 21 -13.91 -7.67 -3.66
N GLY A 22 -13.10 -8.46 -2.95
CA GLY A 22 -11.87 -7.96 -2.31
C GLY A 22 -10.87 -7.33 -3.29
N ALA A 23 -10.62 -7.99 -4.42
CA ALA A 23 -9.69 -7.48 -5.43
C ALA A 23 -10.20 -6.20 -6.13
N SER A 24 -11.50 -6.13 -6.44
CA SER A 24 -12.08 -4.94 -7.08
C SER A 24 -12.21 -3.76 -6.11
N LEU A 25 -12.48 -4.02 -4.82
CA LEU A 25 -12.44 -2.99 -3.79
C LEU A 25 -11.01 -2.48 -3.57
N HIS A 26 -10.00 -3.36 -3.56
CA HIS A 26 -8.60 -2.96 -3.49
C HIS A 26 -8.21 -2.04 -4.64
N TRP A 27 -8.54 -2.44 -5.88
CA TRP A 27 -8.29 -1.61 -7.06
C TRP A 27 -8.97 -0.24 -6.97
N THR A 28 -10.24 -0.21 -6.54
CA THR A 28 -10.99 1.04 -6.38
C THR A 28 -10.36 1.92 -5.29
N GLY A 29 -9.94 1.32 -4.18
CA GLY A 29 -9.24 2.00 -3.09
C GLY A 29 -7.93 2.64 -3.52
N GLU A 30 -7.12 1.96 -4.33
CA GLU A 30 -5.90 2.52 -4.92
C GLU A 30 -6.19 3.79 -5.72
N ARG A 31 -7.22 3.76 -6.58
CA ARG A 31 -7.60 4.92 -7.41
C ARG A 31 -8.12 6.07 -6.55
N ALA A 32 -8.98 5.77 -5.58
CA ALA A 32 -9.51 6.77 -4.65
C ALA A 32 -8.38 7.45 -3.85
N LEU A 33 -7.43 6.67 -3.33
CA LEU A 33 -6.29 7.21 -2.60
C LEU A 33 -5.37 8.05 -3.50
N SER A 34 -5.22 7.65 -4.78
CA SER A 34 -4.44 8.42 -5.76
C SER A 34 -5.06 9.80 -6.02
N VAL A 35 -6.39 9.85 -6.21
CA VAL A 35 -7.12 11.13 -6.39
C VAL A 35 -7.06 11.98 -5.13
N LEU A 36 -7.18 11.37 -3.95
CA LEU A 36 -7.04 12.05 -2.67
C LEU A 36 -5.64 12.66 -2.51
N LEU A 37 -4.58 11.91 -2.80
CA LEU A 37 -3.20 12.39 -2.74
C LEU A 37 -2.97 13.53 -3.75
N LEU A 38 -3.51 13.42 -4.97
CA LEU A 38 -3.47 14.48 -5.97
C LEU A 38 -4.14 15.77 -5.46
N GLY A 39 -5.30 15.66 -4.81
CA GLY A 39 -6.01 16.80 -4.23
C GLY A 39 -5.33 17.41 -3.00
N MET A 40 -4.58 16.61 -2.24
CA MET A 40 -3.85 17.12 -1.08
C MET A 40 -2.63 17.97 -1.44
N LEU A 41 -2.02 17.79 -2.61
CA LEU A 41 -0.90 18.63 -3.06
C LEU A 41 -1.26 20.14 -3.12
N PRO A 42 -2.33 20.56 -3.85
CA PRO A 42 -2.74 21.96 -3.82
C PRO A 42 -3.32 22.36 -2.44
N ALA A 43 -3.98 21.46 -1.72
CA ALA A 43 -4.49 21.75 -0.38
C ALA A 43 -3.36 22.06 0.62
N ALA A 44 -2.24 21.35 0.56
CA ALA A 44 -1.07 21.59 1.39
C ALA A 44 -0.38 22.92 1.08
N TYR A 45 -0.43 23.36 -0.17
CA TYR A 45 0.06 24.68 -0.57
C TYR A 45 -0.82 25.82 -0.02
N LEU A 46 -2.15 25.66 -0.12
CA LEU A 46 -3.11 26.69 0.28
C LEU A 46 -3.39 26.72 1.79
N TYR A 47 -3.38 25.57 2.45
CA TYR A 47 -3.78 25.38 3.83
C TYR A 47 -2.76 24.49 4.59
N PRO A 48 -1.51 24.94 4.74
CA PRO A 48 -0.51 24.19 5.49
C PRO A 48 -0.90 24.09 6.97
N GLY A 49 -0.75 22.90 7.56
CA GLY A 49 -1.05 22.68 8.96
C GLY A 49 -1.08 21.21 9.36
N PRO A 50 -1.21 20.91 10.66
CA PRO A 50 -1.00 19.57 11.21
C PRO A 50 -1.97 18.53 10.64
N VAL A 51 -3.24 18.89 10.40
CA VAL A 51 -4.22 17.98 9.80
C VAL A 51 -3.76 17.53 8.41
N LEU A 52 -3.31 18.47 7.57
CA LEU A 52 -2.77 18.15 6.24
C LEU A 52 -1.47 17.36 6.36
N ASP A 53 -0.59 17.70 7.30
CA ASP A 53 0.68 16.99 7.49
C ASP A 53 0.49 15.51 7.86
N TYR A 54 -0.39 15.19 8.81
CA TYR A 54 -0.65 13.80 9.20
C TYR A 54 -1.43 13.03 8.13
N THR A 55 -2.43 13.66 7.50
CA THR A 55 -3.21 13.00 6.44
C THR A 55 -2.35 12.76 5.19
N MET A 56 -1.47 13.69 4.83
CA MET A 56 -0.47 13.53 3.77
C MET A 56 0.52 12.41 4.11
N ALA A 57 1.03 12.36 5.34
CA ALA A 57 1.93 11.28 5.77
C ALA A 57 1.27 9.89 5.64
N ALA A 58 0.01 9.76 6.06
CA ALA A 58 -0.75 8.53 5.94
C ALA A 58 -1.00 8.15 4.47
N ALA A 59 -1.47 9.09 3.66
CA ALA A 59 -1.80 8.84 2.27
C ALA A 59 -0.57 8.55 1.40
N LEU A 60 0.52 9.29 1.57
CA LEU A 60 1.77 9.06 0.86
C LEU A 60 2.31 7.66 1.17
N THR A 61 2.31 7.29 2.46
CA THR A 61 2.81 5.98 2.88
C THR A 61 1.92 4.83 2.38
N LEU A 62 0.60 4.97 2.49
CA LEU A 62 -0.34 3.93 2.03
C LEU A 62 -0.35 3.79 0.50
N HIS A 63 -0.30 4.91 -0.23
CA HIS A 63 -0.22 4.91 -1.69
C HIS A 63 1.09 4.25 -2.16
N GLY A 64 2.21 4.59 -1.53
CA GLY A 64 3.49 3.94 -1.77
C GLY A 64 3.47 2.45 -1.43
N HIS A 65 2.85 2.04 -0.32
CA HIS A 65 2.73 0.64 0.08
C HIS A 65 1.98 -0.20 -0.96
N TRP A 66 0.83 0.28 -1.44
CA TRP A 66 0.08 -0.43 -2.48
C TRP A 66 0.80 -0.42 -3.83
N GLY A 67 1.39 0.72 -4.23
CA GLY A 67 2.14 0.81 -5.49
C GLY A 67 3.34 -0.13 -5.53
N LEU A 68 4.18 -0.13 -4.48
CA LEU A 68 5.30 -1.07 -4.35
C LEU A 68 4.82 -2.52 -4.16
N GLY A 69 3.64 -2.72 -3.59
CA GLY A 69 2.99 -4.02 -3.50
C GLY A 69 2.72 -4.64 -4.87
N GLN A 70 2.26 -3.83 -5.83
CA GLN A 70 2.09 -4.27 -7.23
C GLN A 70 3.44 -4.63 -7.87
N VAL A 71 4.46 -3.77 -7.71
CA VAL A 71 5.83 -4.06 -8.20
C VAL A 71 6.35 -5.38 -7.63
N ALA A 72 6.18 -5.62 -6.32
CA ALA A 72 6.59 -6.87 -5.70
C ALA A 72 5.80 -8.07 -6.23
N THR A 73 4.50 -7.92 -6.49
CA THR A 73 3.67 -8.97 -7.10
C THR A 73 4.07 -9.27 -8.54
N ASP A 74 4.46 -8.27 -9.32
CA ASP A 74 4.81 -8.44 -10.74
C ASP A 74 6.21 -9.06 -10.93
N TYR A 75 7.16 -8.76 -10.04
CA TYR A 75 8.57 -9.11 -10.26
C TYR A 75 9.18 -10.10 -9.24
N VAL A 76 8.63 -10.24 -8.03
CA VAL A 76 9.19 -11.15 -7.02
C VAL A 76 8.52 -12.52 -7.09
N HIS A 77 9.27 -13.48 -7.62
CA HIS A 77 8.81 -14.85 -7.82
C HIS A 77 9.31 -15.79 -6.70
N GLY A 78 8.51 -16.82 -6.41
CA GLY A 78 8.82 -17.85 -5.42
C GLY A 78 8.19 -17.56 -4.04
N ASN A 79 7.55 -18.58 -3.47
CA ASN A 79 6.71 -18.42 -2.26
C ASN A 79 7.45 -17.80 -1.06
N LEU A 80 8.71 -18.18 -0.83
CA LEU A 80 9.52 -17.60 0.24
C LEU A 80 9.87 -16.13 -0.04
N ASN A 81 10.38 -15.85 -1.24
CA ASN A 81 10.80 -14.51 -1.64
C ASN A 81 9.63 -13.52 -1.64
N SER A 82 8.46 -13.92 -2.17
CA SER A 82 7.27 -13.06 -2.17
C SER A 82 6.77 -12.78 -0.75
N LYS A 83 6.90 -13.73 0.19
CA LYS A 83 6.57 -13.50 1.61
C LYS A 83 7.54 -12.54 2.28
N VAL A 84 8.85 -12.75 2.08
CA VAL A 84 9.89 -11.88 2.63
C VAL A 84 9.75 -10.47 2.07
N ALA A 85 9.52 -10.31 0.76
CA ALA A 85 9.32 -9.02 0.12
C ALA A 85 8.08 -8.28 0.65
N LYS A 86 6.95 -8.99 0.86
CA LYS A 86 5.75 -8.38 1.45
C LYS A 86 5.96 -8.00 2.92
N ALA A 87 6.68 -8.81 3.68
CA ALA A 87 7.01 -8.51 5.08
C ALA A 87 7.95 -7.29 5.18
N SER A 88 9.01 -7.25 4.37
CA SER A 88 9.93 -6.10 4.34
C SER A 88 9.23 -4.83 3.86
N LEU A 89 8.34 -4.92 2.87
CA LEU A 89 7.52 -3.79 2.43
C LEU A 89 6.61 -3.27 3.55
N PHE A 90 5.99 -4.16 4.32
CA PHE A 90 5.18 -3.77 5.47
C PHE A 90 6.02 -3.08 6.56
N THR A 91 7.18 -3.64 6.89
CA THR A 91 8.13 -3.02 7.84
C THR A 91 8.58 -1.65 7.36
N LEU A 92 8.95 -1.52 6.08
CA LEU A 92 9.34 -0.26 5.47
C LEU A 92 8.21 0.76 5.60
N SER A 93 6.99 0.42 5.20
CA SER A 93 5.85 1.34 5.29
C SER A 93 5.51 1.71 6.74
N ALA A 94 5.59 0.78 7.69
CA ALA A 94 5.37 1.07 9.10
C ALA A 94 6.41 2.06 9.65
N VAL A 95 7.69 1.84 9.35
CA VAL A 95 8.78 2.74 9.75
C VAL A 95 8.65 4.10 9.08
N THR A 96 8.30 4.14 7.79
CA THR A 96 8.06 5.41 7.06
C THR A 96 6.91 6.19 7.69
N PHE A 97 5.76 5.56 7.92
CA PHE A 97 4.62 6.25 8.52
C PHE A 97 4.92 6.74 9.93
N ALA A 98 5.56 5.91 10.75
CA ALA A 98 5.99 6.29 12.10
C ALA A 98 7.00 7.44 12.06
N GLY A 99 7.99 7.40 11.17
CA GLY A 99 8.99 8.45 10.99
C GLY A 99 8.39 9.77 10.54
N LEU A 100 7.49 9.75 9.56
CA LEU A 100 6.77 10.95 9.11
C LEU A 100 5.84 11.50 10.20
N SER A 101 5.17 10.62 10.95
CA SER A 101 4.31 11.03 12.07
C SER A 101 5.12 11.61 13.23
N TYR A 102 6.28 11.03 13.52
CA TYR A 102 7.23 11.54 14.50
C TYR A 102 7.76 12.92 14.09
N PHE A 103 8.14 13.08 12.82
CA PHE A 103 8.57 14.37 12.26
C PHE A 103 7.46 15.42 12.34
N ASN A 104 6.21 15.05 12.08
CA ASN A 104 5.06 15.94 12.26
C ASN A 104 4.76 16.30 13.72
N TYR A 105 5.20 15.48 14.67
CA TYR A 105 4.93 15.70 16.09
C TYR A 105 6.06 16.45 16.80
N GLN A 106 7.32 16.10 16.52
CA GLN A 106 8.50 16.61 17.23
C GLN A 106 9.29 17.65 16.45
N ASP A 107 9.00 17.82 15.16
CA ASP A 107 9.69 18.76 14.28
C ASP A 107 8.68 19.72 13.63
N VAL A 108 9.10 20.46 12.60
CA VAL A 108 8.33 21.51 11.93
C VAL A 108 7.12 21.03 11.12
N GLY A 109 7.01 19.74 10.82
CA GLY A 109 5.95 19.17 9.97
C GLY A 109 6.24 19.26 8.45
N LEU A 110 5.62 18.36 7.68
CA LEU A 110 5.94 18.15 6.26
C LEU A 110 5.76 19.39 5.39
N CYS A 111 4.62 20.08 5.47
CA CYS A 111 4.33 21.25 4.64
C CYS A 111 5.35 22.35 4.89
N LYS A 112 5.66 22.62 6.17
CA LYS A 112 6.62 23.66 6.54
C LYS A 112 8.05 23.26 6.19
N ALA A 113 8.42 21.99 6.36
CA ALA A 113 9.72 21.47 5.98
C ALA A 113 10.00 21.68 4.50
N VAL A 114 9.04 21.35 3.62
CA VAL A 114 9.17 21.58 2.18
C VAL A 114 9.30 23.07 1.87
N ALA A 115 8.52 23.94 2.52
CA ALA A 115 8.63 25.39 2.32
C ALA A 115 10.01 25.95 2.72
N MET A 116 10.58 25.48 3.84
CA MET A 116 11.92 25.89 4.26
C MET A 116 13.01 25.33 3.35
N LEU A 117 12.86 24.08 2.91
CA LEU A 117 13.76 23.45 1.94
C LEU A 117 13.71 24.12 0.56
N TRP A 118 12.63 24.82 0.22
CA TRP A 118 12.53 25.57 -1.03
C TRP A 118 12.94 27.05 -0.88
N SER A 119 13.36 27.46 0.31
CA SER A 119 13.84 28.82 0.61
C SER A 119 15.35 28.94 0.79
N ILE A 120 16.09 27.84 0.54
CA ILE A 120 17.55 27.83 0.38
C ILE A 120 17.94 28.36 -1.00
#